data_AF-A0A939HX81-F1
#
_entry.id   AF-A0A939HX81-F1
#
_cell.length_a   1.000
_cell.length_b   1.000
_cell.length_c   1.000
_cell.angle_alpha   90.00
_cell.angle_beta   90.00
_cell.angle_gamma   90.00
#
_symmetry.space_group_name_H-M   'P 1'
#
loop_
_entity.id
_entity.type
_entity.pdbx_description
1 polymer ?
#
loop_
_entity_poly.entity_id
_entity_poly.type
_entity_poly.pdbx_seq_one_letter_code
_entity_poly.pdbx_strand_id
1 'polypeptide(L)' 'MDYCPRPEGQEDGYVLEVLDENGNGFEVIAVSAAQIKPVAAPVSL' A
#
# COMPACT_ATOMS: atom_id res chain seq x y z
N MET A 1 12.06 -11.59 23.49
CA MET A 1 11.48 -10.78 22.41
C MET A 1 12.64 -10.14 21.69
N ASP A 2 13.09 -10.71 20.57
CA ASP A 2 14.09 -10.08 19.71
C ASP A 2 13.39 -8.96 18.95
N TYR A 3 13.63 -7.73 19.37
CA TYR A 3 13.18 -6.55 18.65
C TYR A 3 14.13 -6.32 17.47
N CYS A 4 13.64 -6.49 16.25
CA CYS A 4 14.37 -6.13 15.03
C CYS A 4 13.99 -4.69 14.67
N PRO A 5 14.86 -3.70 14.92
CA PRO A 5 14.57 -2.30 14.61
C PRO A 5 14.41 -2.11 13.11
N ARG A 6 13.49 -1.25 12.72
CA ARG A 6 13.35 -0.84 11.33
C ARG A 6 14.65 -0.13 10.88
N PRO A 7 15.20 -0.44 9.69
CA PRO A 7 16.34 0.30 9.12
C PRO A 7 16.06 1.80 9.03
N GLU A 8 17.07 2.62 9.33
CA GLU A 8 17.00 4.07 9.15
C GLU A 8 16.71 4.42 7.68
N GLY A 9 15.73 5.31 7.46
CA GLY A 9 15.33 5.75 6.13
C GLY A 9 14.28 4.86 5.43
N GLN A 10 13.81 3.78 6.06
CA GLN A 10 12.69 3.02 5.50
C GLN A 10 11.37 3.77 5.68
N GLU A 11 10.82 4.25 4.55
CA GLU A 11 9.51 4.91 4.50
C GLU A 11 8.36 3.92 4.71
N ASP A 12 7.27 4.43 5.29
CA ASP A 12 5.98 3.71 5.29
C ASP A 12 5.40 3.65 3.88
N GLY A 13 4.65 2.58 3.60
CA GLY A 13 4.06 2.36 2.30
C GLY A 13 2.94 1.34 2.33
N TYR A 14 2.36 1.12 1.16
CA TYR A 14 1.28 0.19 0.93
C TYR A 14 1.69 -0.79 -0.16
N VAL A 15 1.16 -2.01 -0.06
CA VAL A 15 1.21 -2.99 -1.16
C VAL A 15 -0.19 -3.06 -1.74
N LEU A 16 -0.30 -2.77 -3.03
CA LEU A 16 -1.54 -2.93 -3.80
C LEU A 16 -1.43 -4.21 -4.60
N GLU A 17 -2.37 -5.13 -4.38
CA GLU A 17 -2.54 -6.30 -5.23
C GLU A 17 -3.58 -5.97 -6.29
N VAL A 18 -3.20 -6.10 -7.57
CA VAL A 18 -4.09 -5.88 -8.70
C VAL A 18 -4.64 -7.24 -9.12
N LEU A 19 -5.97 -7.37 -9.04
CA LEU A 19 -6.70 -8.56 -9.41
C LEU A 19 -7.22 -8.44 -10.84
N ASP A 20 -7.26 -9.56 -11.56
CA ASP A 20 -7.96 -9.67 -12.83
C ASP A 20 -9.50 -9.71 -12.63
N GLU A 21 -10.25 -9.79 -13.73
CA GLU A 21 -11.71 -9.89 -13.70
C GLU A 21 -12.25 -11.15 -13.00
N ASN A 22 -11.41 -12.17 -12.81
CA ASN A 22 -11.73 -13.41 -12.13
C ASN A 22 -11.28 -13.41 -10.65
N GLY A 23 -10.68 -12.31 -10.17
CA GLY A 23 -10.17 -12.18 -8.80
C GLY A 23 -8.79 -12.78 -8.58
N ASN A 24 -8.04 -13.13 -9.63
CA ASN A 24 -6.68 -13.63 -9.50
C ASN A 24 -5.67 -12.47 -9.51
N GLY A 25 -4.72 -12.48 -8.58
CA GLY A 25 -3.62 -11.50 -8.56
C GLY A 25 -2.72 -11.66 -9.78
N PHE A 26 -2.54 -10.59 -10.56
CA PHE A 26 -1.64 -10.58 -11.71
C PHE A 26 -0.48 -9.57 -11.58
N GLU A 27 -0.59 -8.59 -10.69
CA GLU A 27 0.44 -7.58 -10.45
C GLU A 27 0.45 -7.12 -8.98
N VAL A 28 1.65 -6.86 -8.46
CA VAL A 28 1.87 -6.32 -7.11
C VAL A 28 2.63 -5.00 -7.22
N ILE A 29 2.06 -3.94 -6.66
CA ILE A 29 2.62 -2.59 -6.70
C ILE A 29 2.95 -2.15 -5.28
N ALA A 30 4.22 -1.82 -5.04
CA ALA A 30 4.65 -1.18 -3.80
C ALA A 30 4.56 0.36 -3.97
N VAL A 31 3.84 1.02 -3.06
CA VAL A 31 3.59 2.46 -3.11
C VAL A 31 4.10 3.12 -1.84
N SER A 32 4.95 4.15 -1.96
CA SER A 32 5.35 4.97 -0.81
C SER A 32 4.16 5.79 -0.30
N ALA A 33 3.98 5.85 1.02
CA ALA A 33 2.93 6.67 1.62
C ALA A 33 3.07 8.16 1.27
N ALA A 34 4.29 8.63 0.99
CA ALA A 34 4.56 10.00 0.57
C ALA A 34 3.97 10.35 -0.81
N GLN A 35 3.68 9.34 -1.64
CA GLN A 35 3.15 9.52 -2.99
C GLN A 35 1.61 9.49 -3.04
N ILE A 36 0.95 9.08 -1.96
CA ILE A 36 -0.51 8.95 -1.90
C ILE A 36 -1.12 10.28 -1.48
N LYS A 37 -1.94 10.86 -2.36
CA LYS A 37 -2.77 12.02 -2.03
C LYS A 37 -4.21 11.55 -1.80
N PRO A 38 -4.87 11.97 -0.71
CA PRO A 38 -6.28 11.69 -0.51
C PRO A 38 -7.09 12.28 -1.66
N VAL A 39 -7.82 11.43 -2.38
CA VAL A 39 -8.91 11.91 -3.22
C VAL A 39 -10.09 12.09 -2.27
N ALA A 40 -10.59 13.32 -2.15
CA ALA A 40 -11.82 13.60 -1.42
C ALA A 40 -13.00 13.00 -2.21
N ALA A 41 -13.15 11.68 -2.15
CA ALA A 41 -14.35 11.02 -2.62
C ALA A 41 -15.41 11.18 -1.51
N PRO A 42 -16.60 11.70 -1.82
CA PRO A 42 -17.69 11.68 -0.87
C PRO A 42 -17.97 10.22 -0.52
N VAL A 43 -17.74 9.85 0.75
CA VAL A 43 -18.21 8.59 1.29
C VAL A 43 -19.71 8.77 1.49
N SER A 44 -20.52 8.27 0.54
CA SER A 44 -21.94 8.06 0.79
C SER A 44 -22.07 6.94 1.81
N LEU A 45 -22.27 7.31 3.08
CA LEU A 45 -22.73 6.43 4.15
C LEU A 45 -24.22 6.14 3.99
#